data_AF-A0A7Y8Q246-F1
#
_entry.id   AF-A0A7Y8Q246-F1
#
_cell.length_a   1.000
_cell.length_b   1.000
_cell.length_c   1.000
_cell.angle_alpha   90.00
_cell.angle_beta   90.00
_cell.angle_gamma   90.00
#
_symmetry.space_group_name_H-M   'P 1'
#
loop_
_entity.id
_entity.type
_entity.pdbx_description
1 polymer ?
#
loop_
_entity_poly.entity_id
_entity_poly.type
_entity_poly.pdbx_seq_one_letter_code
_entity_poly.pdbx_strand_id
1 'polypeptide(L)' 'MTRNQNIRQEIRHQLEIQNHLGACTTTGKSDKEIAHIDERFFLACEKLEALQAGFKRITK' A
#
# COMPACT_ATOMS: atom_id res chain seq x y z
N MET A 1 4.96 12.87 -17.00
CA MET A 1 4.08 13.15 -15.84
C MET A 1 4.82 14.04 -14.86
N THR A 2 4.13 14.95 -14.18
CA THR A 2 4.74 15.80 -13.14
C THR A 2 4.99 14.98 -11.86
N ARG A 3 5.93 15.42 -11.01
CA ARG A 3 6.22 14.76 -9.73
C ARG A 3 4.96 14.51 -8.89
N ASN A 4 4.03 15.47 -8.88
CA ASN A 4 2.75 15.35 -8.18
C ASN A 4 1.82 14.30 -8.79
N GLN A 5 1.79 14.16 -10.12
CA GLN A 5 1.02 13.12 -10.79
C GLN A 5 1.57 11.72 -10.46
N ASN A 6 2.90 11.57 -10.43
CA ASN A 6 3.54 10.30 -10.06
C ASN A 6 3.21 9.91 -8.62
N ILE A 7 3.31 10.85 -7.66
CA ILE A 7 2.95 10.59 -6.25
C ILE A 7 1.47 10.20 -6.12
N ARG A 8 0.56 10.87 -6.84
CA ARG A 8 -0.87 10.52 -6.84
C ARG A 8 -1.16 9.15 -7.48
N GLN A 9 -0.38 8.72 -8.45
CA GLN A 9 -0.50 7.37 -9.01
C GLN A 9 0.01 6.34 -8.04
N GLU A 10 1.16 6.59 -7.41
CA GLU A 10 1.73 5.68 -6.42
C GLU A 10 0.79 5.51 -5.21
N ILE A 11 0.20 6.60 -4.71
CA ILE A 11 -0.82 6.53 -3.65
C ILE A 11 -2.00 5.62 -4.04
N ARG A 12 -2.50 5.75 -5.28
CA ARG A 12 -3.60 4.88 -5.76
C ARG A 12 -3.17 3.42 -5.85
N HIS A 13 -1.96 3.18 -6.35
CA HIS A 13 -1.41 1.84 -6.45
C HIS A 13 -1.26 1.17 -5.07
N GLN A 14 -0.74 1.89 -4.07
CA GLN A 14 -0.61 1.35 -2.71
C GLN A 14 -1.98 1.09 -2.06
N LEU A 15 -3.00 1.92 -2.34
CA LEU A 15 -4.38 1.66 -1.89
C LEU A 15 -4.97 0.40 -2.52
N GLU A 16 -4.75 0.17 -3.82
CA GLU A 16 -5.20 -1.06 -4.50
C GLU A 16 -4.53 -2.30 -3.90
N ILE A 17 -3.23 -2.23 -3.59
CA ILE A 17 -2.49 -3.31 -2.93
C ILE A 17 -3.07 -3.60 -1.54
N GLN A 18 -3.27 -2.57 -0.72
CA GLN A 18 -3.85 -2.73 0.62
C GLN A 18 -5.24 -3.37 0.56
N ASN A 19 -6.11 -2.90 -0.34
CA ASN A 19 -7.44 -3.45 -0.51
C ASN A 19 -7.40 -4.92 -0.94
N HIS A 20 -6.53 -5.26 -1.89
CA HIS A 20 -6.39 -6.64 -2.36
C HIS A 20 -5.88 -7.58 -1.27
N LEU A 21 -4.84 -7.18 -0.54
CA LEU A 21 -4.23 -8.01 0.51
C LEU A 21 -5.12 -8.09 1.74
N GLY A 22 -5.76 -6.99 2.15
CA GLY A 22 -6.66 -6.95 3.30
C GLY A 22 -7.99 -7.67 3.07
N ALA A 23 -8.43 -7.82 1.83
CA ALA A 23 -9.60 -8.62 1.47
C ALA A 23 -9.25 -10.08 1.08
N CYS A 24 -7.97 -10.46 1.13
CA CYS A 24 -7.54 -11.79 0.73
C CYS A 24 -8.03 -12.83 1.74
N THR A 25 -8.65 -13.91 1.26
CA THR A 25 -9.00 -15.04 2.14
C THR A 25 -7.74 -15.79 2.56
N THR A 26 -7.65 -16.09 3.86
CA THR A 26 -6.59 -16.90 4.45
C THR A 26 -6.97 -18.38 4.56
N THR A 27 -8.22 -18.74 4.28
CA THR A 27 -8.70 -20.12 4.31
C THR A 27 -7.90 -20.97 3.33
N GLY A 28 -7.30 -22.06 3.82
CA GLY A 28 -6.51 -22.99 3.03
C GLY A 28 -5.07 -22.53 2.75
N LYS A 29 -4.65 -21.38 3.29
CA LYS A 29 -3.25 -20.95 3.27
C LYS A 29 -2.51 -21.49 4.49
N SER A 30 -1.23 -21.76 4.31
CA SER A 30 -0.30 -22.04 5.42
C SER A 30 0.02 -20.76 6.20
N ASP A 31 0.46 -20.92 7.44
CA ASP A 31 0.90 -19.79 8.29
C ASP A 31 1.99 -18.95 7.61
N LYS A 32 2.88 -19.58 6.83
CA LYS A 32 3.93 -18.88 6.08
C LYS A 32 3.36 -18.00 4.97
N GLU A 33 2.34 -18.47 4.28
CA GLU A 33 1.67 -17.69 3.24
C GLU A 33 0.86 -16.53 3.83
N ILE A 34 0.21 -16.77 4.97
CA ILE A 34 -0.51 -15.72 5.72
C ILE A 34 0.49 -14.66 6.20
N ALA A 35 1.59 -15.07 6.83
CA ALA A 35 2.63 -14.15 7.27
C ALA A 35 3.20 -13.30 6.12
N HIS A 36 3.35 -13.89 4.92
CA HIS A 36 3.79 -13.15 3.75
C HIS A 36 2.73 -12.16 3.21
N ILE A 37 1.45 -12.50 3.30
CA ILE A 37 0.35 -11.58 2.98
C ILE A 37 0.36 -10.40 3.96
N ASP A 38 0.48 -10.68 5.25
CA ASP A 38 0.53 -9.67 6.31
C ASP A 38 1.74 -8.75 6.14
N GLU A 39 2.93 -9.30 5.90
CA GLU A 39 4.16 -8.53 5.63
C GLU A 39 3.94 -7.55 4.47
N ARG A 40 3.39 -8.05 3.35
CA ARG A 40 3.14 -7.20 2.18
C ARG A 40 2.07 -6.14 2.45
N PHE A 41 1.05 -6.46 3.25
CA PHE A 41 0.02 -5.51 3.63
C PHE A 41 0.61 -4.37 4.47
N PHE A 42 1.40 -4.70 5.50
CA PHE A 42 2.03 -3.69 6.35
C PHE A 42 3.02 -2.82 5.58
N LEU A 43 3.83 -3.39 4.68
CA LEU A 43 4.72 -2.61 3.82
C LEU A 43 3.96 -1.65 2.90
N ALA A 44 2.78 -2.04 2.40
CA ALA A 44 1.94 -1.15 1.60
C ALA A 44 1.33 -0.03 2.46
N CYS A 45 1.00 -0.28 3.72
CA CYS A 45 0.57 0.73 4.70
C CYS A 45 1.66 1.78 4.96
N GLU A 46 2.88 1.35 5.29
CA GLU A 46 4.01 2.25 5.56
C GLU A 46 4.33 3.13 4.34
N LYS A 47 4.35 2.54 3.14
CA LYS A 47 4.58 3.28 1.89
C LYS A 47 3.48 4.32 1.64
N LEU A 48 2.22 3.95 1.83
CA LEU A 48 1.10 4.87 1.65
C LEU A 48 1.21 6.06 2.61
N GLU A 49 1.52 5.82 3.88
CA GLU A 49 1.69 6.87 4.89
C GLU A 49 2.81 7.85 4.50
N ALA A 50 3.98 7.32 4.09
CA ALA A 50 5.11 8.13 3.66
C ALA A 50 4.77 8.98 2.42
N LEU A 51 4.07 8.40 1.44
CA LEU A 51 3.65 9.10 0.22
C LEU A 51 2.62 10.19 0.52
N GLN A 52 1.65 9.93 1.39
CA GLN A 52 0.66 10.92 1.80
C GLN A 52 1.31 12.07 2.59
N ALA A 53 2.24 11.77 3.49
CA ALA A 53 3.00 12.78 4.22
C ALA A 53 3.85 13.63 3.27
N GLY A 54 4.53 13.01 2.31
CA GLY A 54 5.30 13.71 1.28
C GLY A 54 4.41 14.58 0.38
N PHE A 55 3.25 14.07 -0.05
CA PHE A 55 2.31 14.82 -0.87
C PHE A 55 1.78 16.06 -0.15
N LYS A 56 1.36 15.93 1.12
CA LYS A 56 0.90 17.06 1.95
C LYS A 56 1.94 18.18 2.07
N ARG A 57 3.24 17.85 2.10
CA ARG A 57 4.33 18.83 2.16
C ARG A 57 4.52 19.58 0.84
N ILE A 58 4.22 18.95 -0.30
CA ILE A 58 4.38 19.55 -1.62
C ILE A 58 3.17 20.40 -2.01
N THR A 59 2.00 20.09 -1.47
CA THR A 59 0.75 20.83 -1.74
C THR A 59 0.47 21.98 -0.77
N LYS A 60 1.31 22.15 0.27
CA LYS A 60 1.28 23.29 1.20
C LYS A 60 2.10 24.43 0.63
#